data_AF-A0A3A1X9U5-F1
#
_entry.id   AF-A0A3A1X9U5-F1
#
_cell.length_a   1.000
_cell.length_b   1.000
_cell.length_c   1.000
_cell.angle_alpha   90.00
_cell.angle_beta   90.00
_cell.angle_gamma   90.00
#
_symmetry.space_group_name_H-M   'P 1'
#
loop_
_entity.id
_entity.type
_entity.pdbx_description
1 polymer ?
#
loop_
_entity_poly.entity_id
_entity_poly.type
_entity_poly.pdbx_seq_one_letter_code
_entity_poly.pdbx_strand_id
1 'polypeptide(L)'
;MLEIAESDKSDSKILKSSLNEQETFQNAKSSSFAKSSNASNTSNLSNSYSASDSSKLPTSVSARLGKLQFHLSGKFRVLQFADVQDAPKISKDTIKLIESACDAVRPDIVIFSGNQIAGYAKDFANTFVRRRWDESQDNRGADASGADARKSHEKDLQDTRRKVLNHIKCMVKPLEERSIPWALTYGNHDFQCGLSNAELDSLYQEFSGCLNRQQTDGEFSSVSAMSLPKSILPNQIIFPCKAGTFALPVMDVNQEKVVFSIVLVDSGDYEKRGGYGSPSSKALDF
;
A
#
# COMPACT_ATOMS: atom_id res chain seq x y z
N MET A 1 -43.44 0.32 -27.40
CA MET A 1 -44.91 0.23 -27.35
C MET A 1 -45.25 -1.03 -26.57
N LEU A 2 -45.43 -0.88 -25.25
CA LEU A 2 -46.17 -1.76 -24.34
C LEU A 2 -46.17 -1.05 -22.98
N GLU A 3 -47.37 -0.63 -22.59
CA GLU A 3 -47.73 0.16 -21.41
C GLU A 3 -47.94 -0.72 -20.17
N ILE A 4 -47.49 -0.17 -19.04
CA ILE A 4 -48.21 0.08 -17.77
C ILE A 4 -49.08 -1.03 -17.16
N ALA A 5 -48.77 -1.36 -15.89
CA ALA A 5 -49.78 -1.52 -14.85
C ALA A 5 -49.16 -1.16 -13.47
N GLU A 6 -49.48 0.05 -12.99
CA GLU A 6 -49.46 0.42 -11.57
C GLU A 6 -50.83 0.12 -10.97
N SER A 7 -50.89 -0.32 -9.71
CA SER A 7 -52.03 -0.03 -8.83
C SER A 7 -51.67 -0.16 -7.34
N ASP A 8 -51.72 1.01 -6.67
CA ASP A 8 -52.40 1.31 -5.39
C ASP A 8 -52.03 0.55 -4.09
N LYS A 9 -51.67 1.18 -2.95
CA LYS A 9 -52.17 2.32 -2.13
C LYS A 9 -52.91 1.83 -0.87
N SER A 10 -52.73 2.64 0.20
CA SER A 10 -53.37 2.64 1.54
C SER A 10 -52.64 1.78 2.59
N ASP A 11 -52.34 2.20 3.83
CA ASP A 11 -52.73 3.35 4.67
C ASP A 11 -51.60 3.64 5.69
N SER A 12 -51.10 4.87 5.82
CA SER A 12 -51.45 5.91 6.83
C SER A 12 -51.31 5.49 8.31
N LYS A 13 -50.40 6.15 9.06
CA LYS A 13 -50.72 7.12 10.14
C LYS A 13 -49.53 7.50 11.05
N ILE A 14 -49.43 8.83 11.27
CA ILE A 14 -49.07 9.52 12.55
C ILE A 14 -47.55 9.52 12.89
N LEU A 15 -46.84 10.64 13.11
CA LEU A 15 -47.11 11.84 13.93
C LEU A 15 -46.20 13.02 13.48
N LYS A 16 -46.75 14.23 13.34
CA LYS A 16 -46.03 15.53 13.25
C LYS A 16 -46.65 16.51 14.26
N SER A 17 -45.83 17.18 15.06
CA SER A 17 -46.07 18.45 15.80
C SER A 17 -44.88 18.63 16.78
N SER A 18 -44.22 19.76 17.07
CA SER A 18 -44.38 21.22 16.88
C SER A 18 -42.96 21.83 16.98
N LEU A 19 -42.51 22.77 16.14
CA LEU A 19 -42.57 24.24 16.25
C LEU A 19 -42.12 24.90 17.57
N ASN A 20 -41.06 25.72 17.41
CA ASN A 20 -40.73 27.04 17.96
C ASN A 20 -40.41 27.27 19.46
N GLU A 21 -39.22 27.87 19.65
CA GLU A 21 -38.97 29.23 20.18
C GLU A 21 -38.11 29.44 21.43
N GLN A 22 -37.16 30.37 21.25
CA GLN A 22 -36.66 31.42 22.14
C GLN A 22 -35.49 31.19 23.09
N GLU A 23 -34.51 32.08 22.89
CA GLU A 23 -33.41 32.47 23.77
C GLU A 23 -33.88 32.91 25.17
N THR A 24 -33.02 32.73 26.17
CA THR A 24 -32.73 33.78 27.16
C THR A 24 -31.49 33.43 27.99
N PHE A 25 -30.58 34.41 28.09
CA PHE A 25 -29.47 34.47 29.04
C PHE A 25 -29.98 34.59 30.49
N GLN A 26 -29.27 34.01 31.46
CA GLN A 26 -28.78 34.75 32.65
C GLN A 26 -27.78 33.98 33.54
N ASN A 27 -26.74 34.74 33.89
CA ASN A 27 -25.69 34.59 34.91
C ASN A 27 -26.10 34.00 36.28
N ALA A 28 -25.18 33.23 36.88
CA ALA A 28 -24.87 33.29 38.33
C ALA A 28 -23.46 32.77 38.70
N LYS A 29 -22.56 33.72 39.00
CA LYS A 29 -21.65 33.83 40.17
C LYS A 29 -21.29 32.53 40.93
N SER A 30 -20.03 32.09 40.85
CA SER A 30 -18.89 32.41 41.73
C SER A 30 -18.83 31.65 43.06
N SER A 31 -17.82 30.79 43.22
CA SER A 31 -17.12 30.59 44.50
C SER A 31 -15.65 30.23 44.26
N SER A 32 -14.83 30.79 45.14
CA SER A 32 -13.37 30.91 45.11
C SER A 32 -12.63 29.75 45.81
N PHE A 33 -11.29 29.82 45.77
CA PHE A 33 -10.23 29.00 46.41
C PHE A 33 -9.62 27.93 45.48
N ALA A 34 -8.30 27.80 45.28
CA ALA A 34 -7.12 28.45 45.86
C ALA A 34 -5.95 28.38 44.86
N LYS A 35 -4.99 29.29 45.03
CA LYS A 35 -3.71 29.35 44.29
C LYS A 35 -2.90 28.07 44.50
N SER A 36 -2.42 27.48 43.42
CA SER A 36 -1.14 26.76 43.42
C SER A 36 -0.37 27.12 42.16
N SER A 37 0.76 27.77 42.37
CA SER A 37 1.76 28.13 41.38
C SER A 37 2.45 26.89 40.86
N ASN A 38 2.49 26.69 39.54
CA ASN A 38 3.59 25.99 38.89
C ASN A 38 3.85 26.64 37.52
N ALA A 39 4.99 27.32 37.45
CA ALA A 39 5.58 27.83 36.22
C ALA A 39 5.86 26.64 35.29
N SER A 40 5.22 26.63 34.13
CA SER A 40 5.56 25.70 33.05
C SER A 40 6.46 26.44 32.08
N ASN A 41 7.74 26.06 32.09
CA ASN A 41 8.77 26.53 31.17
C ASN A 41 8.30 26.39 29.72
N THR A 42 8.17 27.51 29.03
CA THR A 42 8.13 27.58 27.57
C THR A 42 9.54 27.34 27.03
N SER A 43 9.92 26.07 26.84
CA SER A 43 11.13 25.75 26.08
C SER A 43 10.84 25.94 24.60
N ASN A 44 11.23 27.11 24.08
CA ASN A 44 11.45 27.33 22.66
C ASN A 44 12.46 26.30 22.15
N LEU A 45 12.01 25.28 21.42
CA LEU A 45 12.90 24.47 20.58
C LEU A 45 13.23 25.27 19.32
N SER A 46 14.18 26.19 19.45
CA SER A 46 14.95 26.66 18.31
C SER A 46 15.86 25.52 17.86
N ASN A 47 15.40 24.69 16.91
CA ASN A 47 16.28 23.76 16.22
C ASN A 47 17.31 24.56 15.41
N SER A 48 18.51 24.72 15.97
CA SER A 48 19.69 25.11 15.21
C SER A 48 20.07 23.97 14.29
N TYR A 49 19.63 24.04 13.02
CA TYR A 49 20.19 23.16 11.99
C TYR A 49 21.64 23.58 11.74
N SER A 50 22.57 22.80 12.27
CA SER A 50 23.97 22.85 11.89
C SER A 50 24.10 22.52 10.41
N ALA A 51 24.57 23.48 9.61
CA ALA A 51 24.80 23.36 8.18
C ALA A 51 26.05 22.51 7.87
N SER A 52 26.05 21.22 8.23
CA SER A 52 27.20 20.34 8.01
C SER A 52 26.89 18.87 7.72
N ASP A 53 25.67 18.53 7.29
CA ASP A 53 25.41 17.24 6.65
C ASP A 53 24.71 17.48 5.32
N SER A 54 25.48 17.47 4.22
CA SER A 54 24.93 17.65 2.87
C SER A 54 24.23 16.37 2.40
N SER A 55 23.31 15.85 3.20
CA SER A 55 22.40 14.80 2.79
C SER A 55 21.53 15.36 1.66
N LYS A 56 21.68 14.77 0.47
CA LYS A 56 20.92 15.15 -0.73
C LYS A 56 19.43 15.09 -0.37
N LEU A 57 18.73 16.22 -0.46
CA LEU A 57 17.29 16.29 -0.16
C LEU A 57 16.53 15.23 -0.97
N PRO A 58 15.50 14.55 -0.39
CA PRO A 58 14.66 13.61 -1.10
C PRO A 58 14.14 14.17 -2.42
N THR A 59 14.12 13.32 -3.46
CA THR A 59 13.62 13.71 -4.79
C THR A 59 12.11 13.91 -4.76
N SER A 60 11.40 13.04 -4.03
CA SER A 60 9.95 13.15 -3.78
C SER A 60 9.67 14.27 -2.79
N VAL A 61 8.74 15.17 -3.17
CA VAL A 61 8.30 16.23 -2.25
C VAL A 61 7.47 15.63 -1.11
N SER A 62 6.63 14.65 -1.43
CA SER A 62 5.86 13.90 -0.45
C SER A 62 6.76 13.23 0.60
N ALA A 63 7.93 12.68 0.21
CA ALA A 63 8.92 12.15 1.17
C ALA A 63 9.47 13.25 2.12
N ARG A 64 9.74 14.45 1.61
CA ARG A 64 10.16 15.59 2.45
C ARG A 64 9.09 16.03 3.44
N LEU A 65 7.81 15.91 3.07
CA LEU A 65 6.66 16.23 3.91
C LEU A 65 6.23 15.05 4.81
N GLY A 66 6.79 13.86 4.58
CA GLY A 66 6.45 12.62 5.25
C GLY A 66 5.05 12.09 4.94
N LYS A 67 4.39 12.57 3.88
CA LYS A 67 3.02 12.20 3.47
C LYS A 67 2.76 12.55 2.01
N LEU A 68 1.91 11.78 1.33
CA LEU A 68 1.44 12.04 -0.03
C LEU A 68 0.57 13.30 -0.04
N GLN A 69 1.06 14.34 -0.71
CA GLN A 69 0.45 15.66 -0.66
C GLN A 69 0.74 16.47 -1.92
N PHE A 70 -0.24 17.25 -2.37
CA PHE A 70 0.00 18.30 -3.36
C PHE A 70 1.04 19.32 -2.88
N HIS A 71 1.90 19.74 -3.80
CA HIS A 71 2.90 20.77 -3.55
C HIS A 71 2.25 22.14 -3.49
N LEU A 72 2.95 23.14 -2.94
CA LEU A 72 2.56 24.56 -3.05
C LEU A 72 2.36 25.03 -4.50
N SER A 73 2.98 24.35 -5.47
CA SER A 73 2.80 24.62 -6.90
C SER A 73 1.49 24.05 -7.49
N GLY A 74 0.70 23.32 -6.71
CA GLY A 74 -0.51 22.62 -7.17
C GLY A 74 -0.22 21.32 -7.92
N LYS A 75 1.02 20.83 -7.92
CA LYS A 75 1.41 19.57 -8.58
C LYS A 75 1.45 18.40 -7.61
N PHE A 76 1.13 17.21 -8.12
CA PHE A 76 1.41 15.91 -7.51
C PHE A 76 1.70 14.94 -8.64
N ARG A 77 2.79 14.16 -8.55
CA ARG A 77 3.26 13.33 -9.66
C ARG A 77 3.28 11.86 -9.31
N VAL A 78 2.56 11.07 -10.10
CA VAL A 78 2.61 9.60 -10.06
C VAL A 78 3.41 9.12 -11.26
N LEU A 79 4.39 8.25 -11.03
CA LEU A 79 5.09 7.51 -12.09
C LEU A 79 4.69 6.03 -11.98
N GLN A 80 4.26 5.42 -13.08
CA GLN A 80 3.87 4.02 -13.11
C GLN A 80 4.85 3.20 -13.94
N PHE A 81 5.26 2.05 -13.40
CA PHE A 81 5.93 0.99 -14.15
C PHE A 81 5.01 -0.23 -14.21
N ALA A 82 4.88 -0.81 -15.39
CA ALA A 82 4.14 -2.04 -15.62
C ALA A 82 5.09 -3.08 -16.22
N ASP A 83 4.88 -4.34 -15.87
CA ASP A 83 5.54 -5.49 -16.51
C ASP A 83 7.07 -5.35 -16.59
N VAL A 84 7.70 -5.03 -15.44
CA VAL A 84 9.17 -5.10 -15.32
C VAL A 84 9.63 -6.52 -15.69
N GLN A 85 8.90 -7.52 -15.17
CA GLN A 85 8.89 -8.93 -15.56
C GLN A 85 10.28 -9.50 -15.86
N ASP A 86 11.24 -9.20 -14.98
CA ASP A 86 12.61 -9.67 -15.11
C ASP A 86 12.85 -10.90 -14.24
N ALA A 87 13.81 -11.74 -14.64
CA ALA A 87 14.28 -12.85 -13.83
C ALA A 87 15.06 -12.34 -12.58
N PRO A 88 15.57 -13.21 -11.69
CA PRO A 88 16.31 -12.75 -10.50
C PRO A 88 17.47 -11.78 -10.82
N LYS A 89 18.09 -11.91 -12.00
CA LYS A 89 19.07 -10.97 -12.51
C LYS A 89 18.41 -9.98 -13.49
N ILE A 90 18.07 -8.81 -12.98
CA ILE A 90 17.44 -7.72 -13.73
C ILE A 90 18.37 -7.19 -14.84
N SER A 91 17.80 -6.84 -15.99
CA SER A 91 18.54 -6.21 -17.07
C SER A 91 19.09 -4.84 -16.66
N LYS A 92 20.31 -4.51 -17.09
CA LYS A 92 20.89 -3.18 -16.85
C LYS A 92 20.08 -2.07 -17.52
N ASP A 93 19.45 -2.37 -18.65
CA ASP A 93 18.63 -1.40 -19.38
C ASP A 93 17.33 -1.09 -18.63
N THR A 94 16.72 -2.11 -17.99
CA THR A 94 15.57 -1.93 -17.08
C THR A 94 15.92 -0.97 -15.95
N ILE A 95 17.06 -1.19 -15.27
CA ILE A 95 17.52 -0.31 -14.19
C ILE A 95 17.77 1.12 -14.68
N LYS A 96 18.47 1.25 -15.82
CA LYS A 96 18.76 2.56 -16.41
C LYS A 96 17.51 3.32 -16.83
N LEU A 97 16.48 2.61 -17.31
CA LEU A 97 15.18 3.18 -17.64
C LEU A 97 14.49 3.70 -16.37
N ILE A 98 14.44 2.92 -15.30
CA ILE A 98 13.86 3.33 -14.01
C ILE A 98 14.59 4.57 -13.47
N GLU A 99 15.92 4.56 -13.45
CA GLU A 99 16.75 5.71 -13.02
C GLU A 99 16.42 6.97 -13.81
N SER A 100 16.45 6.87 -15.15
CA SER A 100 16.24 8.01 -16.05
C SER A 100 14.82 8.56 -15.92
N ALA A 101 13.82 7.69 -15.79
CA ALA A 101 12.43 8.09 -15.60
C ALA A 101 12.21 8.79 -14.25
N CYS A 102 12.80 8.26 -13.16
CA CYS A 102 12.77 8.90 -11.86
C CYS A 102 13.44 10.29 -11.88
N ASP A 103 14.58 10.44 -12.55
CA ASP A 103 15.29 11.71 -12.66
C ASP A 103 14.53 12.75 -13.49
N ALA A 104 13.92 12.32 -14.60
CA ALA A 104 13.14 13.20 -15.47
C ALA A 104 11.81 13.65 -14.82
N VAL A 105 11.08 12.71 -14.20
CA VAL A 105 9.72 12.98 -13.68
C VAL A 105 9.78 13.58 -12.28
N ARG A 106 10.73 13.16 -11.44
CA ARG A 106 10.81 13.47 -10.01
C ARG A 106 9.50 13.19 -9.26
N PRO A 107 8.98 11.95 -9.31
CA PRO A 107 7.64 11.64 -8.83
C PRO A 107 7.49 11.82 -7.31
N ASP A 108 6.26 12.06 -6.87
CA ASP A 108 5.88 11.97 -5.47
C ASP A 108 5.77 10.52 -5.00
N ILE A 109 5.31 9.64 -5.88
CA ILE A 109 5.17 8.20 -5.67
C ILE A 109 5.39 7.43 -6.97
N VAL A 110 6.00 6.25 -6.87
CA VAL A 110 6.06 5.26 -7.95
C VAL A 110 5.05 4.13 -7.70
N ILE A 111 4.31 3.72 -8.74
CA ILE A 111 3.38 2.59 -8.69
C ILE A 111 3.88 1.47 -9.62
N PHE A 112 4.02 0.24 -9.09
CA PHE A 112 4.20 -0.94 -9.92
C PHE A 112 2.87 -1.70 -10.07
N SER A 113 2.39 -1.85 -11.30
CA SER A 113 1.01 -2.32 -11.55
C SER A 113 0.88 -3.82 -11.86
N GLY A 114 1.80 -4.64 -11.37
CA GLY A 114 1.85 -6.09 -11.60
C GLY A 114 3.05 -6.54 -12.44
N ASN A 115 3.29 -7.86 -12.42
CA ASN A 115 4.35 -8.56 -13.15
C ASN A 115 5.72 -7.90 -12.94
N GLN A 116 6.13 -7.69 -11.70
CA GLN A 116 7.49 -7.26 -11.40
C GLN A 116 8.48 -8.42 -11.65
N ILE A 117 8.08 -9.64 -11.31
CA ILE A 117 8.93 -10.83 -11.35
C ILE A 117 8.50 -11.74 -12.50
N ALA A 118 9.45 -12.19 -13.32
CA ALA A 118 9.24 -13.32 -14.22
C ALA A 118 9.21 -14.64 -13.43
N GLY A 119 8.12 -14.91 -12.71
CA GLY A 119 8.05 -16.08 -11.82
C GLY A 119 8.16 -17.44 -12.52
N TYR A 120 7.96 -17.48 -13.84
CA TYR A 120 8.17 -18.67 -14.68
C TYR A 120 9.63 -18.88 -15.11
N ALA A 121 10.57 -18.03 -14.69
CA ALA A 121 11.99 -18.20 -15.00
C ALA A 121 12.54 -19.52 -14.44
N LYS A 122 13.52 -20.09 -15.15
CA LYS A 122 14.16 -21.38 -14.78
C LYS A 122 14.78 -21.35 -13.37
N ASP A 123 15.18 -20.18 -12.89
CA ASP A 123 15.69 -19.96 -11.54
C ASP A 123 14.71 -20.37 -10.43
N PHE A 124 13.40 -20.42 -10.74
CA PHE A 124 12.33 -20.78 -9.83
C PHE A 124 11.75 -22.18 -10.11
N ALA A 125 12.37 -22.99 -10.96
CA ALA A 125 11.80 -24.26 -11.44
C ALA A 125 11.39 -25.22 -10.29
N ASN A 126 12.15 -25.25 -9.19
CA ASN A 126 11.90 -26.13 -8.05
C ASN A 126 10.66 -25.74 -7.22
N THR A 127 10.27 -24.47 -7.27
CA THR A 127 9.14 -23.90 -6.51
C THR A 127 8.02 -23.41 -7.42
N PHE A 128 8.20 -23.50 -8.74
CA PHE A 128 7.31 -22.90 -9.72
C PHE A 128 5.87 -23.34 -9.54
N VAL A 129 4.96 -22.37 -9.49
CA VAL A 129 3.52 -22.58 -9.43
C VAL A 129 2.88 -22.07 -10.72
N ARG A 130 2.17 -22.94 -11.44
CA ARG A 130 1.51 -22.60 -12.71
C ARG A 130 0.21 -21.84 -12.47
N ARG A 131 -0.58 -22.32 -11.50
CA ARG A 131 -1.90 -21.82 -11.07
C ARG A 131 -2.04 -22.11 -9.58
N ARG A 132 -2.56 -21.19 -8.78
CA ARG A 132 -2.68 -21.41 -7.32
C ARG A 132 -3.77 -22.42 -6.96
N TRP A 133 -4.72 -22.64 -7.86
CA TRP A 133 -5.80 -23.62 -7.68
C TRP A 133 -5.47 -25.02 -8.25
N ASP A 134 -4.29 -25.21 -8.84
CA ASP A 134 -3.87 -26.50 -9.41
C ASP A 134 -3.25 -27.39 -8.34
N GLU A 135 -4.13 -28.13 -7.63
CA GLU A 135 -3.78 -29.05 -6.54
C GLU A 135 -2.81 -30.18 -6.98
N SER A 136 -2.68 -30.44 -8.29
CA SER A 136 -1.69 -31.39 -8.80
C SER A 136 -0.25 -30.96 -8.54
N GLN A 137 -0.01 -29.67 -8.32
CA GLN A 137 1.31 -29.14 -7.98
C GLN A 137 1.67 -29.29 -6.49
N ASP A 138 0.66 -29.34 -5.61
CA ASP A 138 0.84 -29.67 -4.18
C ASP A 138 1.23 -31.15 -4.02
N ASN A 139 0.81 -32.00 -4.96
CA ASN A 139 1.11 -33.43 -4.96
C ASN A 139 2.55 -33.78 -5.37
N ARG A 140 3.39 -32.83 -5.81
CA ARG A 140 4.84 -33.09 -6.02
C ARG A 140 5.57 -33.51 -4.72
N GLY A 141 4.93 -33.37 -3.56
CA GLY A 141 5.36 -33.93 -2.29
C GLY A 141 4.45 -35.02 -1.70
N ALA A 142 3.31 -35.36 -2.32
CA ALA A 142 2.39 -36.38 -1.79
C ALA A 142 2.91 -37.81 -2.04
N ASP A 143 3.55 -38.02 -3.19
CA ASP A 143 4.24 -39.26 -3.56
C ASP A 143 5.53 -39.46 -2.74
N ALA A 144 6.06 -38.35 -2.20
CA ALA A 144 7.25 -38.26 -1.36
C ALA A 144 6.86 -37.84 0.07
N SER A 145 5.95 -38.59 0.71
CA SER A 145 5.41 -38.33 2.05
C SER A 145 6.42 -38.44 3.22
N GLY A 146 7.73 -38.35 2.94
CA GLY A 146 8.80 -38.34 3.93
C GLY A 146 9.10 -36.93 4.45
N ALA A 147 9.52 -36.83 5.72
CA ALA A 147 9.98 -35.58 6.32
C ALA A 147 11.11 -34.89 5.52
N ASP A 148 11.91 -35.67 4.78
CA ASP A 148 13.04 -35.18 4.00
C ASP A 148 12.62 -34.43 2.72
N ALA A 149 11.52 -34.84 2.08
CA ALA A 149 10.99 -34.13 0.90
C ALA A 149 10.44 -32.76 1.28
N ARG A 150 9.72 -32.65 2.40
CA ARG A 150 9.23 -31.36 2.93
C ARG A 150 10.40 -30.44 3.30
N LYS A 151 11.45 -30.98 3.94
CA LYS A 151 12.68 -30.22 4.23
C LYS A 151 13.38 -29.75 2.96
N SER A 152 13.44 -30.58 1.91
CA SER A 152 14.02 -30.20 0.62
C SER A 152 13.21 -29.09 -0.04
N HIS A 153 11.88 -29.20 -0.06
CA HIS A 153 11.01 -28.18 -0.65
C HIS A 153 11.09 -26.85 0.11
N GLU A 154 11.10 -26.88 1.45
CA GLU A 154 11.30 -25.66 2.24
C GLU A 154 12.66 -25.02 1.94
N LYS A 155 13.72 -25.81 1.75
CA LYS A 155 15.03 -25.29 1.33
C LYS A 155 14.96 -24.60 -0.05
N ASP A 156 14.22 -25.16 -1.01
CA ASP A 156 13.99 -24.55 -2.32
C ASP A 156 13.18 -23.24 -2.20
N LEU A 157 12.19 -23.17 -1.30
CA LEU A 157 11.45 -21.94 -1.00
C LEU A 157 12.34 -20.88 -0.36
N GLN A 158 13.23 -21.25 0.57
CA GLN A 158 14.20 -20.32 1.16
C GLN A 158 15.16 -19.76 0.10
N ASP A 159 15.62 -20.61 -0.83
CA ASP A 159 16.44 -20.16 -1.96
C ASP A 159 15.68 -19.18 -2.87
N THR A 160 14.41 -19.45 -3.12
CA THR A 160 13.50 -18.57 -3.86
C THR A 160 13.31 -17.23 -3.18
N ARG A 161 13.00 -17.21 -1.87
CA ARG A 161 12.88 -15.96 -1.08
C ARG A 161 14.15 -15.12 -1.18
N ARG A 162 15.33 -15.75 -1.09
CA ARG A 162 16.63 -15.07 -1.26
C ARG A 162 16.82 -14.48 -2.66
N LYS A 163 16.45 -15.22 -3.71
CA LYS A 163 16.52 -14.73 -5.11
C LYS A 163 15.58 -13.55 -5.33
N VAL A 164 14.33 -13.67 -4.88
CA VAL A 164 13.31 -12.62 -4.97
C VAL A 164 13.73 -11.38 -4.21
N LEU A 165 14.20 -11.51 -2.96
CA LEU A 165 14.66 -10.36 -2.17
C LEU A 165 15.81 -9.61 -2.86
N ASN A 166 16.77 -10.34 -3.45
CA ASN A 166 17.86 -9.71 -4.22
C ASN A 166 17.35 -9.00 -5.48
N HIS A 167 16.39 -9.60 -6.19
CA HIS A 167 15.73 -8.95 -7.34
C HIS A 167 15.06 -7.65 -6.90
N ILE A 168 14.23 -7.69 -5.85
CA ILE A 168 13.54 -6.51 -5.31
C ILE A 168 14.56 -5.44 -4.94
N LYS A 169 15.61 -5.80 -4.21
CA LYS A 169 16.69 -4.89 -3.82
C LYS A 169 17.30 -4.18 -5.03
N CYS A 170 17.57 -4.89 -6.12
CA CYS A 170 18.09 -4.29 -7.34
C CYS A 170 17.05 -3.38 -8.03
N MET A 171 15.79 -3.83 -8.12
CA MET A 171 14.71 -3.10 -8.77
C MET A 171 14.42 -1.75 -8.09
N VAL A 172 14.34 -1.74 -6.76
CA VAL A 172 13.92 -0.55 -5.98
C VAL A 172 15.10 0.33 -5.56
N LYS A 173 16.35 -0.12 -5.77
CA LYS A 173 17.55 0.67 -5.45
C LYS A 173 17.52 2.08 -6.04
N PRO A 174 17.17 2.31 -7.33
CA PRO A 174 17.06 3.66 -7.88
C PRO A 174 16.07 4.56 -7.13
N LEU A 175 15.01 3.99 -6.55
CA LEU A 175 13.98 4.71 -5.81
C LEU A 175 14.45 5.01 -4.38
N GLU A 176 15.07 4.04 -3.69
CA GLU A 176 15.65 4.21 -2.34
C GLU A 176 16.74 5.30 -2.35
N GLU A 177 17.66 5.28 -3.33
CA GLU A 177 18.72 6.29 -3.48
C GLU A 177 18.19 7.71 -3.76
N ARG A 178 16.94 7.81 -4.24
CA ARG A 178 16.25 9.08 -4.51
C ARG A 178 15.22 9.42 -3.44
N SER A 179 15.03 8.56 -2.44
CA SER A 179 13.99 8.65 -1.41
C SER A 179 12.60 8.89 -2.02
N ILE A 180 12.25 8.05 -3.00
CA ILE A 180 10.95 8.06 -3.66
C ILE A 180 10.10 6.92 -3.06
N PRO A 181 8.93 7.21 -2.45
CA PRO A 181 8.06 6.17 -1.94
C PRO A 181 7.38 5.44 -3.09
N TRP A 182 7.01 4.20 -2.85
CA TRP A 182 6.44 3.34 -3.88
C TRP A 182 5.45 2.33 -3.32
N ALA A 183 4.55 1.90 -4.19
CA ALA A 183 3.51 0.93 -3.91
C ALA A 183 3.37 -0.02 -5.10
N LEU A 184 2.85 -1.22 -4.86
CA LEU A 184 2.61 -2.17 -5.93
C LEU A 184 1.36 -3.01 -5.73
N THR A 185 0.88 -3.54 -6.85
CA THR A 185 -0.03 -4.68 -6.89
C THR A 185 0.57 -5.79 -7.76
N TYR A 186 -0.11 -6.93 -7.81
CA TYR A 186 0.40 -8.15 -8.40
C TYR A 186 -0.23 -8.44 -9.75
N GLY A 187 0.57 -9.04 -10.61
CA GLY A 187 0.14 -9.66 -11.85
C GLY A 187 0.22 -11.18 -11.75
N ASN A 188 -0.19 -11.81 -12.84
CA ASN A 188 -0.30 -13.26 -12.95
C ASN A 188 1.04 -14.00 -12.97
N HIS A 189 2.17 -13.30 -13.14
CA HIS A 189 3.51 -13.91 -13.16
C HIS A 189 4.24 -13.83 -11.83
N ASP A 190 3.87 -12.90 -10.94
CA ASP A 190 4.65 -12.65 -9.71
C ASP A 190 4.68 -13.87 -8.78
N PHE A 191 3.52 -14.48 -8.56
CA PHE A 191 3.41 -15.65 -7.68
C PHE A 191 3.99 -16.93 -8.27
N GLN A 192 4.25 -16.95 -9.59
CA GLN A 192 4.69 -18.18 -10.25
C GLN A 192 6.07 -18.63 -9.77
N CYS A 193 6.83 -17.75 -9.11
CA CYS A 193 8.06 -18.13 -8.42
C CYS A 193 7.84 -19.08 -7.24
N GLY A 194 6.60 -19.28 -6.79
CA GLY A 194 6.21 -20.16 -5.69
C GLY A 194 5.88 -19.46 -4.38
N LEU A 195 5.97 -18.12 -4.33
CA LEU A 195 5.61 -17.33 -3.15
C LEU A 195 4.20 -16.76 -3.28
N SER A 196 3.46 -16.75 -2.18
CA SER A 196 2.16 -16.08 -2.11
C SER A 196 2.30 -14.55 -2.13
N ASN A 197 1.22 -13.84 -2.49
CA ASN A 197 1.21 -12.37 -2.45
C ASN A 197 1.55 -11.83 -1.04
N ALA A 198 1.13 -12.50 0.03
CA ALA A 198 1.45 -12.09 1.41
C ALA A 198 2.95 -12.25 1.73
N GLU A 199 3.58 -13.33 1.26
CA GLU A 199 5.02 -13.52 1.38
C GLU A 199 5.80 -12.49 0.55
N LEU A 200 5.35 -12.22 -0.68
CA LEU A 200 5.94 -11.17 -1.52
C LEU A 200 5.83 -9.80 -0.85
N ASP A 201 4.66 -9.43 -0.33
CA ASP A 201 4.44 -8.18 0.41
C ASP A 201 5.44 -8.06 1.57
N SER A 202 5.66 -9.15 2.32
CA SER A 202 6.61 -9.18 3.43
C SER A 202 8.05 -8.88 2.98
N LEU A 203 8.46 -9.41 1.82
CA LEU A 203 9.79 -9.11 1.24
C LEU A 203 9.89 -7.65 0.74
N TYR A 204 8.84 -7.14 0.10
CA TYR A 204 8.80 -5.74 -0.35
C TYR A 204 8.81 -4.76 0.83
N GLN A 205 8.19 -5.11 1.95
CA GLN A 205 8.12 -4.28 3.16
C GLN A 205 9.46 -4.15 3.91
N GLU A 206 10.51 -4.91 3.53
CA GLU A 206 11.86 -4.72 4.07
C GLU A 206 12.50 -3.37 3.67
N PHE A 207 11.94 -2.71 2.64
CA PHE A 207 12.47 -1.47 2.05
C PHE A 207 11.71 -0.24 2.52
N SER A 208 12.45 0.85 2.74
CA SER A 208 11.94 2.06 3.41
C SER A 208 10.86 2.82 2.62
N GLY A 209 10.92 2.72 1.29
CA GLY A 209 9.96 3.32 0.38
C GLY A 209 8.65 2.56 0.22
N CYS A 210 8.54 1.31 0.68
CA CYS A 210 7.38 0.46 0.41
C CYS A 210 6.14 0.85 1.23
N LEU A 211 5.04 1.16 0.55
CA LEU A 211 3.75 1.50 1.15
C LEU A 211 2.74 0.36 1.19
N ASN A 212 3.05 -0.83 0.67
CA ASN A 212 2.12 -1.96 0.68
C ASN A 212 1.75 -2.36 2.11
N ARG A 213 0.45 -2.35 2.45
CA ARG A 213 -0.06 -2.83 3.74
C ARG A 213 -1.24 -3.75 3.50
N GLN A 214 -1.31 -4.79 4.31
CA GLN A 214 -2.47 -5.69 4.36
C GLN A 214 -3.06 -5.68 5.76
N GLN A 215 -4.35 -5.95 5.85
CA GLN A 215 -5.06 -6.00 7.11
C GLN A 215 -4.62 -7.24 7.87
N THR A 216 -4.17 -7.10 9.12
CA THR A 216 -4.03 -8.21 10.06
C THR A 216 -5.36 -8.45 10.75
N ASP A 217 -5.75 -9.70 10.96
CA ASP A 217 -7.06 -10.06 11.52
C ASP A 217 -7.41 -9.24 12.78
N GLY A 218 -8.57 -8.57 12.76
CA GLY A 218 -9.16 -7.98 13.97
C GLY A 218 -9.62 -6.53 13.92
N GLU A 219 -9.18 -5.67 12.98
CA GLU A 219 -9.66 -4.28 12.95
C GLU A 219 -9.55 -3.62 11.56
N PHE A 220 -10.64 -2.98 11.11
CA PHE A 220 -10.64 -2.06 9.96
C PHE A 220 -10.11 -0.70 10.46
N SER A 221 -8.85 -0.68 10.87
CA SER A 221 -8.22 0.53 11.39
C SER A 221 -7.23 1.06 10.36
N SER A 222 -7.34 2.36 10.05
CA SER A 222 -6.35 3.04 9.21
C SER A 222 -4.98 2.90 9.87
N VAL A 223 -4.02 2.26 9.20
CA VAL A 223 -2.69 2.07 9.76
C VAL A 223 -1.88 3.31 9.42
N SER A 224 -1.45 4.05 10.45
CA SER A 224 -0.43 5.08 10.28
C SER A 224 0.89 4.41 9.90
N ALA A 225 1.54 4.89 8.85
CA ALA A 225 2.87 4.43 8.47
C ALA A 225 3.95 4.69 9.57
N MET A 226 3.61 5.39 10.67
CA MET A 226 4.43 5.53 11.88
C MET A 226 4.70 4.21 12.62
N SER A 227 3.87 3.17 12.46
CA SER A 227 4.10 1.88 13.15
C SER A 227 5.28 1.08 12.59
N LEU A 228 5.94 1.60 11.55
CA LEU A 228 7.00 0.89 10.84
C LEU A 228 8.38 1.54 11.05
N PRO A 229 9.37 0.78 11.52
CA PRO A 229 10.73 1.25 11.51
C PRO A 229 11.14 1.48 10.04
N LYS A 230 11.63 2.70 9.75
CA LYS A 230 12.24 3.14 8.48
C LYS A 230 11.29 3.67 7.39
N SER A 231 9.98 3.84 7.59
CA SER A 231 9.14 4.45 6.54
C SER A 231 9.61 5.87 6.18
N ILE A 232 9.78 6.15 4.90
CA ILE A 232 10.08 7.51 4.41
C ILE A 232 8.85 8.42 4.34
N LEU A 233 7.65 7.88 4.62
CA LEU A 233 6.41 8.63 4.79
C LEU A 233 5.80 8.35 6.18
N PRO A 234 6.41 8.83 7.27
CA PRO A 234 5.94 8.51 8.62
C PRO A 234 4.49 8.96 8.88
N ASN A 235 4.03 10.04 8.25
CA ASN A 235 2.70 10.61 8.48
C ASN A 235 1.64 10.08 7.51
N GLN A 236 1.98 9.16 6.61
CA GLN A 236 1.02 8.63 5.64
C GLN A 236 -0.01 7.73 6.29
N ILE A 237 -1.28 7.99 5.97
CA ILE A 237 -2.39 7.10 6.30
C ILE A 237 -2.53 6.07 5.18
N ILE A 238 -2.65 4.79 5.53
CA ILE A 238 -2.85 3.71 4.57
C ILE A 238 -4.11 2.95 4.98
N PHE A 239 -4.98 2.68 4.00
CA PHE A 239 -6.18 1.85 4.19
C PHE A 239 -5.92 0.46 3.60
N PRO A 240 -5.50 -0.52 4.42
CA PRO A 240 -5.20 -1.86 3.93
C PRO A 240 -6.46 -2.70 3.74
N CYS A 241 -6.45 -3.61 2.76
CA CYS A 241 -7.49 -4.63 2.60
C CYS A 241 -6.90 -6.05 2.63
N LYS A 242 -5.96 -6.34 1.72
CA LYS A 242 -5.23 -7.62 1.61
C LYS A 242 -3.93 -7.38 0.83
N ALA A 243 -3.06 -8.37 0.73
CA ALA A 243 -1.83 -8.24 -0.06
C ALA A 243 -2.12 -7.71 -1.48
N GLY A 244 -1.44 -6.64 -1.86
CA GLY A 244 -1.61 -5.96 -3.16
C GLY A 244 -2.94 -5.20 -3.35
N THR A 245 -3.80 -5.10 -2.33
CA THR A 245 -5.05 -4.32 -2.36
C THR A 245 -5.16 -3.36 -1.17
N PHE A 246 -5.07 -2.07 -1.43
CA PHE A 246 -5.09 -1.01 -0.43
C PHE A 246 -5.30 0.37 -1.07
N ALA A 247 -5.64 1.38 -0.26
CA ALA A 247 -5.79 2.76 -0.70
C ALA A 247 -4.83 3.72 0.00
N LEU A 248 -4.35 4.70 -0.76
CA LEU A 248 -3.42 5.75 -0.36
C LEU A 248 -4.05 7.13 -0.60
N PRO A 249 -4.57 7.78 0.44
CA PRO A 249 -5.09 9.15 0.34
C PRO A 249 -3.98 10.14 0.02
N VAL A 250 -4.30 11.10 -0.85
CA VAL A 250 -3.45 12.23 -1.21
C VAL A 250 -4.07 13.50 -0.66
N MET A 251 -3.33 14.18 0.20
CA MET A 251 -3.79 15.39 0.89
C MET A 251 -3.64 16.64 0.00
N ASP A 252 -4.45 17.65 0.29
CA ASP A 252 -4.26 18.99 -0.28
C ASP A 252 -3.01 19.69 0.27
N VAL A 253 -2.70 20.86 -0.27
CA VAL A 253 -1.49 21.62 0.06
C VAL A 253 -1.40 21.99 1.55
N ASN A 254 -2.54 22.13 2.24
CA ASN A 254 -2.61 22.53 3.65
C ASN A 254 -2.72 21.35 4.62
N GLN A 255 -2.83 20.12 4.10
CA GLN A 255 -3.10 18.90 4.89
C GLN A 255 -4.45 18.90 5.60
N GLU A 256 -5.42 19.65 5.09
CA GLU A 256 -6.74 19.80 5.72
C GLU A 256 -7.72 18.74 5.23
N LYS A 257 -7.59 18.30 3.97
CA LYS A 257 -8.50 17.34 3.34
C LYS A 257 -7.79 16.40 2.40
N VAL A 258 -8.39 15.21 2.22
CA VAL A 258 -8.05 14.29 1.14
C VAL A 258 -8.63 14.84 -0.16
N VAL A 259 -7.81 14.99 -1.19
CA VAL A 259 -8.23 15.44 -2.52
C VAL A 259 -8.68 14.26 -3.38
N PHE A 260 -7.88 13.19 -3.38
CA PHE A 260 -8.21 11.92 -4.02
C PHE A 260 -7.43 10.78 -3.35
N SER A 261 -7.75 9.54 -3.69
CA SER A 261 -7.02 8.35 -3.22
C SER A 261 -6.48 7.56 -4.41
N ILE A 262 -5.26 7.04 -4.28
CA ILE A 262 -4.72 6.03 -5.19
C ILE A 262 -5.12 4.67 -4.63
N VAL A 263 -5.88 3.89 -5.40
CA VAL A 263 -6.34 2.56 -5.00
C VAL A 263 -5.63 1.53 -5.85
N LEU A 264 -4.97 0.57 -5.21
CA LEU A 264 -4.36 -0.59 -5.84
C LEU A 264 -5.28 -1.79 -5.58
N VAL A 265 -5.53 -2.60 -6.61
CA VAL A 265 -6.40 -3.77 -6.54
C VAL A 265 -5.71 -4.97 -7.17
N ASP A 266 -5.53 -6.03 -6.39
CA ASP A 266 -5.04 -7.32 -6.89
C ASP A 266 -6.11 -7.97 -7.77
N SER A 267 -5.80 -8.13 -9.05
CA SER A 267 -6.74 -8.66 -10.05
C SER A 267 -7.05 -10.14 -9.86
N GLY A 268 -6.33 -10.84 -8.98
CA GLY A 268 -6.52 -12.26 -8.73
C GLY A 268 -5.69 -13.17 -9.65
N ASP A 269 -6.03 -14.45 -9.63
CA ASP A 269 -5.34 -15.51 -10.39
C ASP A 269 -5.99 -15.69 -11.79
N TYR A 270 -5.61 -16.72 -12.53
CA TYR A 270 -6.29 -17.14 -13.75
C TYR A 270 -7.62 -17.86 -13.48
N GLU A 271 -8.59 -17.67 -14.37
CA GLU A 271 -9.85 -18.42 -14.35
C GLU A 271 -9.62 -19.91 -14.61
N LYS A 272 -10.43 -20.76 -13.96
CA LYS A 272 -10.35 -22.23 -14.11
C LYS A 272 -10.61 -22.70 -15.54
N ARG A 273 -11.45 -21.95 -16.27
CA ARG A 273 -11.84 -22.26 -17.66
C ARG A 273 -10.94 -21.58 -18.70
N GLY A 274 -9.85 -20.94 -18.28
CA GLY A 274 -8.99 -20.11 -19.12
C GLY A 274 -9.39 -18.64 -19.10
N GLY A 275 -8.43 -17.77 -19.40
CA GLY A 275 -8.56 -16.32 -19.21
C GLY A 275 -8.02 -15.86 -17.85
N TYR A 276 -8.21 -14.57 -17.56
CA TYR A 276 -7.83 -13.95 -16.29
C TYR A 276 -8.99 -14.01 -15.31
N GLY A 277 -8.69 -14.29 -14.05
CA GLY A 277 -9.65 -14.25 -12.95
C GLY A 277 -10.11 -12.84 -12.64
N SER A 278 -11.02 -12.75 -11.68
CA SER A 278 -11.51 -11.50 -11.14
C SER A 278 -10.87 -11.18 -9.79
N PRO A 279 -10.83 -9.89 -9.40
CA PRO A 279 -10.59 -9.53 -8.02
C PRO A 279 -11.52 -10.32 -7.08
N SER A 280 -11.03 -10.63 -5.88
CA SER A 280 -11.85 -11.28 -4.86
C SER A 280 -13.00 -10.37 -4.41
N SER A 281 -14.13 -10.91 -3.94
CA SER A 281 -15.25 -10.13 -3.40
C SER A 281 -14.80 -9.09 -2.37
N LYS A 282 -13.94 -9.47 -1.42
CA LYS A 282 -13.35 -8.54 -0.43
C LYS A 282 -12.63 -7.34 -1.07
N ALA A 283 -12.02 -7.51 -2.23
CA ALA A 283 -11.32 -6.44 -2.95
C ALA A 283 -12.27 -5.55 -3.76
N LEU A 284 -13.42 -6.07 -4.18
CA LEU A 284 -14.47 -5.29 -4.85
C LEU A 284 -15.35 -4.52 -3.84
N ASP A 285 -15.52 -5.07 -2.64
CA ASP A 285 -16.27 -4.44 -1.54
C ASP A 285 -15.48 -3.34 -0.82
N PHE A 286 -14.16 -3.28 -1.04
CA PHE A 286 -13.23 -2.29 -0.46
C PHE A 286 -13.22 -0.97 -1.24
#